data_AF-A0A1W9TKW0-F1
#
_entry.id   AF-A0A1W9TKW0-F1
#
_cell.length_a   1.000
_cell.length_b   1.000
_cell.length_c   1.000
_cell.angle_alpha   90.00
_cell.angle_beta   90.00
_cell.angle_gamma   90.00
#
_symmetry.space_group_name_H-M   'P 1'
#
loop_
_entity.id
_entity.type
_entity.pdbx_description
1 polymer ?
#
loop_
_entity_poly.entity_id
_entity_poly.type
_entity_poly.pdbx_seq_one_letter_code
_entity_poly.pdbx_strand_id
1 'polypeptide(L)' 'MAYDETIAARAVQLENRGLMGMDAMHIACAEKANADFFVTCDDKLIKKMDRIDDIKIVCRNLIDFIFREILGDE' A
#
# COMPACT_ATOMS: atom_id res chain seq x y z
N MET A 1 -14.20 14.66 -15.25
CA MET A 1 -13.03 14.06 -14.57
C MET A 1 -13.12 12.56 -14.77
N ALA A 2 -12.29 11.98 -15.62
CA ALA A 2 -12.26 10.53 -15.79
C ALA A 2 -11.44 9.94 -14.63
N TYR A 3 -12.07 9.16 -13.77
CA TYR A 3 -11.36 8.32 -12.81
C TYR A 3 -10.74 7.14 -13.57
N ASP A 4 -9.54 6.70 -13.19
CA ASP A 4 -8.95 5.50 -13.77
C ASP A 4 -9.74 4.28 -13.26
N GLU A 5 -10.54 3.68 -14.13
CA GLU A 5 -11.36 2.51 -13.82
C GLU A 5 -10.52 1.32 -13.33
N THR A 6 -9.25 1.23 -13.73
CA THR A 6 -8.35 0.16 -13.29
C THR A 6 -7.97 0.30 -11.82
N ILE A 7 -7.79 1.54 -11.35
CA ILE A 7 -7.55 1.84 -9.92
C ILE A 7 -8.80 1.51 -9.12
N ALA A 8 -9.97 1.94 -9.59
CA ALA A 8 -11.23 1.67 -8.90
C ALA A 8 -11.52 0.16 -8.79
N ALA A 9 -11.33 -0.59 -9.88
CA ALA A 9 -11.50 -2.04 -9.88
C ALA A 9 -10.54 -2.73 -8.91
N ARG A 10 -9.26 -2.28 -8.86
CA ARG A 10 -8.28 -2.83 -7.92
C ARG A 10 -8.61 -2.47 -6.47
N ALA A 11 -9.06 -1.26 -6.21
CA ALA A 11 -9.51 -0.84 -4.87
C ALA A 11 -10.66 -1.75 -4.37
N VAL A 12 -11.66 -2.04 -5.21
CA VAL A 12 -12.75 -2.96 -4.83
C VAL A 12 -12.24 -4.38 -4.53
N GLN A 13 -11.24 -4.87 -5.28
CA GLN A 13 -10.62 -6.16 -4.95
C GLN A 13 -9.94 -6.15 -3.58
N LEU A 14 -9.25 -5.06 -3.24
CA LEU A 14 -8.58 -4.87 -1.96
C LEU A 14 -9.57 -4.70 -0.80
N GLU A 15 -10.70 -4.02 -1.02
CA GLU A 15 -11.80 -3.93 -0.04
C GLU A 15 -12.36 -5.31 0.33
N ASN A 16 -12.55 -6.18 -0.67
CA ASN A 16 -12.98 -7.57 -0.45
C ASN A 16 -11.96 -8.40 0.35
N ARG A 17 -10.72 -7.91 0.51
CA ARG A 17 -9.66 -8.51 1.34
C ARG A 17 -9.58 -7.90 2.74
N GLY A 18 -10.47 -6.96 3.08
CA GLY A 18 -10.57 -6.37 4.42
C GLY A 18 -9.88 -5.01 4.60
N LEU A 19 -9.45 -4.37 3.50
CA LEU A 19 -9.01 -2.98 3.52
C LEU A 19 -10.21 -2.03 3.51
N MET A 20 -10.06 -0.86 4.14
CA MET A 20 -11.09 0.18 4.11
C MET A 20 -10.98 0.99 2.82
N GLY A 21 -12.07 1.58 2.33
CA GLY A 21 -12.10 2.12 0.97
C GLY A 21 -11.02 3.14 0.62
N MET A 22 -10.67 4.05 1.53
CA MET A 22 -9.55 4.98 1.29
C MET A 22 -8.20 4.27 1.25
N ASP A 23 -7.95 3.32 2.16
CA ASP A 23 -6.71 2.53 2.17
C ASP A 23 -6.56 1.72 0.89
N ALA A 24 -7.64 1.05 0.47
CA ALA A 24 -7.69 0.29 -0.76
C ALA A 24 -7.42 1.16 -2.00
N MET A 25 -7.97 2.37 -2.03
CA MET A 25 -7.73 3.31 -3.13
C MET A 25 -6.27 3.80 -3.16
N HIS A 26 -5.69 4.17 -2.02
CA HIS A 26 -4.30 4.59 -1.96
C HIS A 26 -3.33 3.48 -2.40
N ILE A 27 -3.56 2.25 -1.96
CA ILE A 27 -2.73 1.09 -2.35
C ILE A 27 -2.88 0.82 -3.85
N ALA A 28 -4.10 0.83 -4.39
CA ALA A 28 -4.34 0.65 -5.82
C ALA A 28 -3.63 1.72 -6.67
N CYS A 29 -3.65 2.98 -6.22
CA CYS A 29 -2.88 4.06 -6.86
C CYS A 29 -1.37 3.79 -6.83
N ALA A 30 -0.85 3.35 -5.69
CA ALA A 30 0.58 3.10 -5.52
C ALA A 30 1.05 1.89 -6.36
N GLU A 31 0.25 0.82 -6.44
CA GLU A 31 0.49 -0.30 -7.35
C GLU A 31 0.47 0.15 -8.83
N LYS A 32 -0.51 0.98 -9.22
CA LYS A 32 -0.61 1.52 -10.59
C LYS A 32 0.58 2.39 -10.96
N ALA A 33 1.10 3.15 -10.01
CA ALA A 33 2.29 3.98 -10.18
C ALA A 33 3.59 3.17 -10.24
N ASN A 34 3.54 1.85 -10.02
CA ASN A 34 4.70 0.99 -9.82
C ASN A 34 5.65 1.53 -8.72
N ALA A 35 5.07 2.06 -7.64
CA ALA A 35 5.87 2.49 -6.51
C ALA A 35 6.46 1.27 -5.79
N ASP A 36 7.71 1.40 -5.33
CA ASP A 36 8.39 0.33 -4.59
C ASP A 36 7.85 0.20 -3.15
N PHE A 37 7.53 1.34 -2.53
CA PHE A 37 7.09 1.43 -1.14
C PHE A 37 5.82 2.26 -0.97
N PHE A 38 4.95 1.78 -0.09
CA PHE A 38 3.86 2.56 0.48
C PHE A 38 4.21 2.88 1.93
N VAL A 39 4.49 4.15 2.23
CA VAL A 39 4.88 4.59 3.58
C VAL A 39 3.68 5.17 4.29
N THR A 40 3.38 4.66 5.49
CA THR A 40 2.27 5.14 6.32
C THR A 40 2.66 5.18 7.79
N CYS A 41 1.96 5.98 8.60
CA CYS A 41 2.12 5.95 10.06
C CYS A 41 1.06 5.08 10.75
N ASP A 42 0.19 4.40 10.00
CA ASP A 42 -0.85 3.53 10.55
C ASP A 42 -0.38 2.06 10.63
N ASP A 43 0.05 1.64 11.81
CA ASP A 43 0.45 0.26 12.09
C ASP A 43 -0.65 -0.77 11.83
N LYS A 44 -1.94 -0.38 11.95
CA LYS A 44 -3.05 -1.29 11.65
C LYS A 44 -3.15 -1.54 10.16
N LEU A 45 -2.89 -0.52 9.33
CA LEU A 45 -2.87 -0.67 7.88
C LEU A 45 -1.71 -1.57 7.43
N ILE A 46 -0.51 -1.35 7.97
CA ILE A 46 0.68 -2.19 7.68
C ILE A 46 0.34 -3.66 7.98
N LYS A 47 -0.15 -3.94 9.19
CA LYS A 47 -0.52 -5.31 9.61
C LYS A 47 -1.65 -5.94 8.78
N LYS A 48 -2.55 -5.13 8.21
CA LYS A 48 -3.59 -5.63 7.31
C LYS A 48 -2.99 -6.00 5.95
N MET A 49 -2.11 -5.15 5.43
CA MET A 49 -1.45 -5.40 4.15
C MET A 49 -0.56 -6.64 4.20
N ASP A 50 0.16 -6.87 5.30
CA ASP A 50 0.98 -8.07 5.50
C ASP A 50 0.18 -9.39 5.46
N ARG A 51 -1.15 -9.32 5.57
CA ARG A 51 -2.06 -10.48 5.53
C ARG A 51 -2.68 -10.72 4.16
N ILE A 52 -2.34 -9.91 3.15
CA ILE A 52 -2.90 -10.01 1.80
C ILE A 52 -1.81 -10.52 0.86
N ASP A 53 -1.95 -11.77 0.43
CA ASP A 53 -0.92 -12.50 -0.33
C ASP A 53 -0.70 -12.00 -1.77
N ASP A 54 -1.59 -11.13 -2.29
CA ASP A 54 -1.56 -10.59 -3.66
C ASP A 54 -1.32 -9.07 -3.69
N ILE A 55 -0.54 -8.54 -2.75
CA ILE A 55 -0.12 -7.14 -2.77
C ILE A 55 1.26 -7.02 -3.42
N LYS A 56 1.39 -6.12 -4.40
CA LYS A 56 2.64 -5.92 -5.14
C LYS A 56 3.54 -4.84 -4.55
N ILE A 57 3.05 -4.09 -3.56
CA ILE A 57 3.78 -2.97 -2.98
C ILE A 57 4.16 -3.24 -1.53
N VAL A 58 5.39 -2.90 -1.16
CA VAL A 58 5.87 -3.10 0.20
C VAL A 58 5.36 -1.97 1.09
N CYS A 59 4.55 -2.29 2.09
CA CYS A 59 4.07 -1.32 3.07
C CYS A 59 5.02 -1.24 4.26
N ARG A 60 5.40 -0.03 4.67
CA ARG A 60 6.33 0.22 5.76
C ARG A 60 5.90 1.44 6.57
N ASN A 61 6.35 1.49 7.82
CA ASN A 61 6.27 2.74 8.57
C ASN A 61 7.41 3.70 8.15
N LEU A 62 7.23 4.99 8.45
CA LEU A 62 8.19 6.04 8.09
C LEU A 62 9.58 5.81 8.71
N ILE A 63 9.62 5.34 9.95
CA ILE A 63 10.86 5.14 10.68
C ILE A 63 11.65 3.99 10.02
N ASP A 64 11.03 2.83 9.81
CA ASP A 64 11.63 1.67 9.13
C ASP A 64 12.11 2.02 7.72
N PHE A 65 11.34 2.83 7.00
CA PHE A 65 11.73 3.30 5.67
C PHE A 65 12.99 4.15 5.71
N ILE A 66 13.06 5.14 6.62
CA ILE A 66 14.23 5.99 6.80
C ILE A 66 15.44 5.18 7.25
N PHE A 67 15.27 4.26 8.22
CA PHE A 67 16.36 3.40 8.68
C PHE A 67 16.97 2.63 7.52
N ARG A 68 16.14 1.98 6.68
CA ARG A 68 16.63 1.21 5.54
C ARG A 68 17.34 2.06 4.48
N GLU A 69 16.75 3.18 4.10
CA GLU A 69 17.27 4.00 2.98
C GLU A 69 18.49 4.83 3.37
N ILE A 70 18.58 5.28 4.63
CA ILE A 70 19.67 6.17 5.07
C ILE A 70 20.80 5.40 5.75
N LEU A 71 20.46 4.42 6.59
CA LEU A 71 21.46 3.74 7.43
C LEU A 71 21.98 2.46 6.79
N GLY A 72 21.25 1.90 5.81
CA GLY A 72 21.61 0.65 5.16
C GLY A 72 21.44 -0.55 6.10
N ASP A 73 21.11 -1.71 5.53
CA ASP A 73 21.18 -2.97 6.27
C ASP A 73 22.67 -3.31 6.48
N GLU A 74 23.23 -3.02 7.67
CA GLU A 74 24.53 -3.56 8.10
C GLU A 74 24.49 -5.10 8.22
#